data_AF-A0A0G0C531-F1
#
_entry.id   AF-A0A0G0C531-F1
#
_cell.length_a   1.000
_cell.length_b   1.000
_cell.length_c   1.000
_cell.angle_alpha   90.00
_cell.angle_beta   90.00
_cell.angle_gamma   90.00
#
_symmetry.space_group_name_H-M   'P 1'
#
loop_
_entity.id
_entity.type
_entity.pdbx_description
1 polymer ?
#
loop_
_entity_poly.entity_id
_entity_poly.type
_entity_poly.pdbx_seq_one_letter_code
_entity_poly.pdbx_strand_id
1 'polypeptide(L)'
;MKTNTANKILDYLTKQGPIKANDIIQYLQISPQATFKQLKNLYSKNLITKSGTPPKVFYQIAKTKLKPPNINLPKKIDETYLIISPEGELLEGTQGFGYFCNKNNLNINKTADEYLNTLKKYDKFKNNGLIDGMSKLKKTFKNIYLDEIYYLDFYSIERFGKTKLGNLVLYAKQSQNKALIYKIYQLIKEKISNLIKEKHIDAIAFIPPTIPRKIQFQKELEKLLTLKIPKFNIVKILNQIPIAQKTLNKLEDRIENVETTIFIDDKKSYKNILLIDDAVGSGATLNETAKKIREKNLVKANLIGLALVGSFKGFDIINEI
;
A
#
# COMPACT_ATOMS: atom_id res chain seq x y z
N MET A 1 -47.25 -3.86 21.56
CA MET A 1 -46.69 -2.50 21.39
C MET A 1 -45.49 -2.54 20.45
N LYS A 2 -45.58 -1.97 19.24
CA LYS A 2 -44.40 -1.73 18.39
C LYS A 2 -43.59 -0.60 19.03
N THR A 3 -42.55 -0.92 19.78
CA THR A 3 -41.71 0.08 20.43
C THR A 3 -41.05 0.98 19.38
N ASN A 4 -41.39 2.27 19.41
CA ASN A 4 -40.92 3.35 18.53
C ASN A 4 -39.42 3.71 18.74
N THR A 5 -38.63 2.79 19.30
CA THR A 5 -37.24 3.01 19.72
C THR A 5 -36.35 3.37 18.53
N ALA A 6 -36.60 2.79 17.36
CA ALA A 6 -35.88 3.09 16.13
C ALA A 6 -36.02 4.57 15.72
N ASN A 7 -37.25 5.12 15.74
CA ASN A 7 -37.46 6.53 15.39
C ASN A 7 -36.91 7.44 16.48
N LYS A 8 -37.04 7.08 17.77
CA LYS A 8 -36.41 7.84 18.86
C LYS A 8 -34.89 7.98 18.68
N ILE A 9 -34.21 6.94 18.19
CA ILE A 9 -32.78 6.99 17.87
C ILE A 9 -32.52 7.94 16.70
N LEU A 10 -33.30 7.85 15.63
CA LEU A 10 -33.15 8.71 14.46
C LEU A 10 -33.40 10.19 14.80
N ASP A 11 -34.44 10.50 15.57
CA ASP A 11 -34.73 11.85 16.03
C ASP A 11 -33.60 12.40 16.90
N TYR A 12 -33.06 11.57 17.78
CA TYR A 12 -31.95 11.95 18.66
C TYR A 12 -30.67 12.26 17.87
N LEU A 13 -30.31 11.40 16.91
CA LEU A 13 -29.16 11.60 16.03
C LEU A 13 -29.34 12.80 15.10
N THR A 14 -30.58 13.11 14.68
CA THR A 14 -30.88 14.27 13.83
C THR A 14 -30.69 15.58 14.61
N LYS A 15 -31.09 15.60 15.89
CA LYS A 15 -30.98 16.80 16.74
C LYS A 15 -29.56 17.06 17.25
N GLN A 16 -28.85 16.01 17.64
CA GLN A 16 -27.58 16.13 18.36
C GLN A 16 -26.35 15.87 17.49
N GLY A 17 -26.53 15.33 16.29
CA GLY A 17 -25.42 14.95 15.41
C GLY A 17 -24.75 13.62 15.81
N PRO A 18 -23.44 13.45 15.55
CA PRO A 18 -22.74 12.20 15.86
C PRO A 18 -22.60 11.93 17.36
N ILE A 19 -23.08 10.77 17.83
CA ILE A 19 -23.18 10.43 19.27
C ILE A 19 -22.65 9.01 19.56
N LYS A 20 -22.11 8.74 20.77
CA LYS A 20 -21.65 7.40 21.16
C LYS A 20 -22.81 6.47 21.51
N ALA A 21 -22.56 5.16 21.40
CA ALA A 21 -23.54 4.15 21.85
C ALA A 21 -23.98 4.35 23.30
N ASN A 22 -23.06 4.72 24.20
CA ASN A 22 -23.35 4.91 25.62
C ASN A 22 -24.35 6.05 25.87
N ASP A 23 -24.23 7.15 25.14
CA ASP A 23 -25.12 8.29 25.30
C ASP A 23 -26.53 7.95 24.75
N ILE A 24 -26.61 7.14 23.68
CA ILE A 24 -27.87 6.59 23.16
C ILE A 24 -28.51 5.64 24.19
N ILE A 25 -27.72 4.79 24.85
CA ILE A 25 -28.20 3.89 25.92
C ILE A 25 -28.78 4.71 27.07
N GLN A 26 -28.08 5.75 27.52
CA GLN A 26 -28.54 6.65 28.58
C GLN A 26 -29.81 7.39 28.19
N TYR A 27 -29.89 7.91 26.97
CA TYR A 27 -31.08 8.61 26.46
C TYR A 27 -32.32 7.71 26.38
N LEU A 28 -32.16 6.48 25.88
CA LEU A 28 -33.28 5.55 25.72
C LEU A 28 -33.71 4.90 27.03
N GLN A 29 -32.85 4.89 28.05
CA GLN A 29 -33.07 4.20 29.33
C GLN A 29 -33.47 2.72 29.17
N ILE A 30 -32.89 2.04 28.17
CA ILE A 30 -33.08 0.61 27.93
C ILE A 30 -31.75 -0.14 28.04
N SER A 31 -31.81 -1.47 28.10
CA SER A 31 -30.60 -2.29 28.21
C SER A 31 -29.65 -2.08 27.02
N PRO A 32 -28.32 -2.12 27.25
CA PRO A 32 -27.33 -2.03 26.18
C PRO A 32 -27.60 -3.02 25.03
N GLN A 33 -27.99 -4.25 25.35
CA GLN A 33 -28.29 -5.30 24.37
C GLN A 33 -29.46 -4.91 23.47
N ALA A 34 -30.52 -4.32 24.02
CA ALA A 34 -31.66 -3.84 23.25
C ALA A 34 -31.26 -2.67 22.35
N THR A 35 -30.47 -1.72 22.86
CA THR A 35 -29.95 -0.59 22.06
C THR A 35 -29.09 -1.07 20.90
N PHE A 36 -28.12 -1.96 21.13
CA PHE A 36 -27.28 -2.51 20.08
C PHE A 36 -28.07 -3.31 19.02
N LYS A 37 -29.15 -4.00 19.42
CA LYS A 37 -30.06 -4.67 18.48
C LYS A 37 -30.75 -3.66 17.54
N GLN A 38 -31.22 -2.53 18.07
CA GLN A 38 -31.83 -1.46 17.27
C GLN A 38 -30.80 -0.75 16.38
N LEU A 39 -29.62 -0.43 16.90
CA LEU A 39 -28.54 0.17 16.13
C LEU A 39 -28.09 -0.74 14.98
N LYS A 40 -27.98 -2.06 15.21
CA LYS A 40 -27.67 -3.04 14.16
C LYS A 40 -28.75 -3.05 13.07
N ASN A 41 -30.02 -2.98 13.45
CA ASN A 41 -31.15 -2.94 12.50
C ASN A 41 -31.13 -1.64 11.67
N LEU A 42 -31.02 -0.47 12.32
CA LEU A 42 -30.93 0.83 11.65
C LEU A 42 -29.71 0.91 10.71
N TYR A 43 -28.57 0.38 11.15
CA TYR A 43 -27.37 0.29 10.32
C TYR A 43 -27.57 -0.63 9.11
N SER A 44 -28.18 -1.81 9.28
CA SER A 44 -28.47 -2.71 8.16
C SER A 44 -29.44 -2.13 7.13
N LYS A 45 -30.29 -1.19 7.55
CA LYS A 45 -31.22 -0.45 6.68
C LYS A 45 -30.60 0.81 6.06
N ASN A 46 -29.31 1.07 6.27
CA ASN A 46 -28.62 2.29 5.84
C ASN A 46 -29.27 3.60 6.32
N LEU A 47 -29.95 3.57 7.48
CA LEU A 47 -30.56 4.77 8.07
C LEU A 47 -29.56 5.55 8.95
N ILE A 48 -28.57 4.84 9.49
CA ILE A 48 -27.47 5.40 10.28
C ILE A 48 -26.15 4.83 9.81
N THR A 49 -25.07 5.60 9.96
CA THR A 49 -23.69 5.12 9.82
C THR A 49 -22.98 5.13 11.16
N LYS A 50 -21.88 4.38 11.27
CA LYS A 50 -21.00 4.42 12.43
C LYS A 50 -19.57 4.74 12.02
N SER A 51 -18.86 5.48 12.87
CA SER A 51 -17.46 5.87 12.67
C SER A 51 -16.63 5.53 13.90
N GLY A 52 -15.40 5.05 13.67
CA GLY A 52 -14.48 4.63 14.72
C GLY A 52 -14.58 3.14 15.08
N THR A 53 -13.68 2.70 15.95
CA THR A 53 -13.61 1.33 16.47
C THR A 53 -13.82 1.34 17.99
N PRO A 54 -14.35 0.24 18.57
CA PRO A 54 -14.51 0.15 20.02
C PRO A 54 -13.21 0.49 20.77
N PRO A 55 -13.27 1.25 21.87
CA PRO A 55 -14.49 1.75 22.54
C PRO A 55 -15.03 3.10 21.99
N LYS A 56 -14.36 3.72 21.01
CA LYS A 56 -14.71 5.04 20.47
C LYS A 56 -15.51 4.89 19.16
N VAL A 57 -16.78 4.51 19.29
CA VAL A 57 -17.72 4.40 18.16
C VAL A 57 -18.79 5.47 18.27
N PHE A 58 -18.94 6.26 17.21
CA PHE A 58 -20.01 7.25 17.05
C PHE A 58 -21.01 6.77 16.00
N TYR A 59 -22.29 7.05 16.22
CA TYR A 59 -23.39 6.82 15.30
C TYR A 59 -23.91 8.17 14.82
N GLN A 60 -24.32 8.25 13.56
CA GLN A 60 -24.88 9.46 12.96
C GLN A 60 -25.91 9.08 11.89
N ILE A 61 -26.76 10.03 11.50
CA ILE A 61 -27.67 9.83 10.37
C ILE A 61 -26.86 9.52 9.11
N ALA A 62 -27.29 8.51 8.38
CA ALA A 62 -26.67 8.19 7.11
C ALA A 62 -26.90 9.36 6.15
N LYS A 63 -25.81 10.02 5.76
CA LYS A 63 -25.82 10.83 4.54
C LYS A 63 -26.14 9.90 3.38
N THR A 64 -26.92 10.36 2.41
CA THR A 64 -27.22 9.62 1.19
C THR A 64 -25.90 9.13 0.59
N LYS A 65 -25.54 7.87 0.84
CA LYS A 65 -24.41 7.25 0.14
C LYS A 65 -24.85 7.26 -1.32
N LEU A 66 -24.08 7.92 -2.19
CA LEU A 66 -24.25 7.77 -3.63
C LEU A 66 -24.30 6.26 -3.87
N LYS A 67 -25.47 5.73 -4.29
CA LYS A 67 -25.54 4.35 -4.72
C LYS A 67 -24.46 4.22 -5.80
N PRO A 68 -23.54 3.24 -5.69
CA PRO A 68 -22.65 2.98 -6.80
C PRO A 68 -23.56 2.81 -8.01
N PRO A 69 -23.38 3.62 -9.06
CA PRO A 69 -24.26 3.56 -10.19
C PRO A 69 -24.20 2.12 -10.71
N ASN A 70 -25.37 1.56 -11.05
CA ASN A 70 -25.46 0.19 -11.55
C ASN A 70 -24.89 0.16 -12.97
N ILE A 71 -23.56 0.17 -13.05
CA ILE A 71 -22.81 0.28 -14.30
C ILE A 71 -22.08 -1.03 -14.48
N ASN A 72 -22.41 -1.68 -15.59
CA ASN A 72 -21.70 -2.85 -16.06
C ASN A 72 -20.38 -2.38 -16.69
N LEU A 73 -19.32 -2.31 -15.87
CA LEU A 73 -17.97 -1.98 -16.34
C LEU A 73 -17.19 -3.25 -16.68
N PRO A 74 -16.15 -3.14 -17.52
CA PRO A 74 -15.30 -4.28 -17.84
C PRO A 74 -14.64 -4.88 -16.59
N LYS A 75 -14.64 -6.22 -16.49
CA LYS A 75 -14.07 -7.00 -15.37
C LYS A 75 -12.63 -6.59 -15.00
N LYS A 76 -11.85 -6.13 -15.98
CA LYS A 76 -10.49 -5.63 -15.75
C LYS A 76 -10.45 -4.50 -14.71
N ILE A 77 -11.47 -3.65 -14.66
CA ILE A 77 -11.58 -2.58 -13.65
C ILE A 77 -11.77 -3.18 -12.26
N ASP A 78 -12.60 -4.20 -12.11
CA ASP A 78 -12.78 -4.93 -10.83
C ASP A 78 -11.46 -5.53 -10.32
N GLU A 79 -10.65 -6.04 -11.23
CA GLU A 79 -9.37 -6.67 -10.89
C GLU A 79 -8.29 -5.64 -10.52
N THR A 80 -8.28 -4.47 -11.16
CA THR A 80 -7.12 -3.56 -11.18
C THR A 80 -7.33 -2.22 -10.50
N TYR A 81 -8.57 -1.79 -10.26
CA TYR A 81 -8.85 -0.51 -9.63
C TYR A 81 -9.06 -0.65 -8.12
N LEU A 82 -8.48 0.27 -7.36
CA LEU A 82 -8.67 0.37 -5.92
C LEU A 82 -8.37 1.80 -5.49
N ILE A 83 -9.25 2.37 -4.68
CA ILE A 83 -9.04 3.66 -4.02
C ILE A 83 -9.41 3.53 -2.55
N ILE A 84 -8.71 4.26 -1.68
CA ILE A 84 -9.11 4.43 -0.29
C ILE A 84 -9.73 5.82 -0.15
N SER A 85 -10.97 5.86 0.35
CA SER A 85 -11.70 7.12 0.51
C SER A 85 -11.08 7.99 1.64
N PRO A 86 -11.38 9.29 1.69
CA PRO A 86 -10.96 10.16 2.80
C PRO A 86 -11.40 9.65 4.18
N GLU A 87 -12.50 8.89 4.24
CA GLU A 87 -13.02 8.26 5.46
C GLU A 87 -12.30 6.95 5.81
N GLY A 88 -11.36 6.51 4.99
CA GLY A 88 -10.62 5.25 5.17
C GLY A 88 -11.35 4.02 4.65
N GLU A 89 -12.41 4.16 3.86
CA GLU A 89 -13.10 3.02 3.24
C GLU A 89 -12.27 2.48 2.06
N LEU A 90 -12.00 1.17 2.04
CA LEU A 90 -11.35 0.49 0.93
C LEU A 90 -12.39 0.21 -0.17
N LEU A 91 -12.32 0.94 -1.28
CA LEU A 91 -13.25 0.81 -2.41
C LEU A 91 -12.53 0.14 -3.58
N GLU A 92 -12.90 -1.10 -3.88
CA GLU A 92 -12.31 -1.89 -4.95
C GLU A 92 -13.17 -1.85 -6.22
N GLY A 93 -12.52 -2.03 -7.37
CA GLY A 93 -13.18 -2.28 -8.62
C GLY A 93 -14.12 -1.19 -9.12
N THR A 94 -15.23 -1.61 -9.71
CA THR A 94 -16.35 -0.78 -10.16
C THR A 94 -16.82 0.21 -9.10
N GLN A 95 -16.90 -0.21 -7.83
CA GLN A 95 -17.30 0.67 -6.73
C GLN A 95 -16.28 1.80 -6.51
N GLY A 96 -14.99 1.46 -6.45
CA GLY A 96 -13.92 2.46 -6.33
C GLY A 96 -13.84 3.38 -7.54
N PHE A 97 -14.01 2.82 -8.73
CA PHE A 97 -13.95 3.56 -9.99
C PHE A 97 -15.12 4.54 -10.13
N GLY A 98 -16.33 4.10 -9.81
CA GLY A 98 -17.52 4.94 -9.78
C GLY A 98 -17.39 6.06 -8.76
N TYR A 99 -16.85 5.77 -7.56
CA TYR A 99 -16.54 6.80 -6.57
C TYR A 99 -15.57 7.86 -7.12
N PHE A 100 -14.47 7.43 -7.76
CA PHE A 100 -13.51 8.35 -8.37
C PHE A 100 -14.16 9.23 -9.44
N CYS A 101 -14.94 8.65 -10.35
CA CYS A 101 -15.59 9.42 -11.42
C CYS A 101 -16.58 10.43 -10.86
N ASN A 102 -17.44 10.02 -9.91
CA ASN A 102 -18.42 10.90 -9.29
C ASN A 102 -17.74 12.06 -8.53
N LYS A 103 -16.66 11.77 -7.79
CA LYS A 103 -15.90 12.79 -7.05
C LYS A 103 -15.27 13.84 -7.96
N ASN A 104 -14.93 13.46 -9.19
CA ASN A 104 -14.28 14.33 -10.17
C ASN A 104 -15.24 14.83 -11.27
N ASN A 105 -16.56 14.62 -11.12
CA ASN A 105 -17.57 14.97 -12.12
C ASN A 105 -17.28 14.42 -13.53
N LEU A 106 -16.82 13.17 -13.61
CA LEU A 106 -16.43 12.51 -14.86
C LEU A 106 -17.51 11.55 -15.37
N ASN A 107 -17.65 11.45 -16.70
CA ASN A 107 -18.48 10.41 -17.33
C ASN A 107 -17.83 9.04 -17.13
N ILE A 108 -18.53 8.11 -16.47
CA ILE A 108 -17.97 6.83 -16.05
C ILE A 108 -17.56 5.94 -17.23
N ASN A 109 -18.40 5.82 -18.27
CA ASN A 109 -18.11 4.95 -19.41
C ASN A 109 -16.91 5.45 -20.21
N LYS A 110 -16.90 6.76 -20.55
CA LYS A 110 -15.76 7.37 -21.24
C LYS A 110 -14.47 7.23 -20.42
N THR A 111 -14.56 7.45 -19.12
CA THR A 111 -13.41 7.37 -18.22
C THR A 111 -12.90 5.94 -18.08
N ALA A 112 -13.80 4.94 -18.11
CA ALA A 112 -13.44 3.52 -18.12
C ALA A 112 -12.62 3.16 -19.36
N ASP A 113 -13.02 3.62 -20.55
CA ASP A 113 -12.27 3.39 -21.79
C ASP A 113 -10.86 4.01 -21.72
N GLU A 114 -10.77 5.25 -21.22
CA GLU A 114 -9.50 5.95 -21.03
C GLU A 114 -8.60 5.23 -20.00
N TYR A 115 -9.20 4.70 -18.93
CA TYR A 115 -8.48 3.92 -17.93
C TYR A 115 -7.92 2.63 -18.52
N LEU A 116 -8.72 1.88 -19.27
CA LEU A 116 -8.28 0.64 -19.93
C LEU A 116 -7.20 0.89 -20.98
N ASN A 117 -7.31 1.97 -21.75
CA ASN A 117 -6.27 2.37 -22.69
C ASN A 117 -4.98 2.76 -21.98
N THR A 118 -5.10 3.44 -20.83
CA THR A 118 -3.94 3.75 -19.97
C THR A 118 -3.31 2.46 -19.46
N LEU A 119 -4.08 1.52 -18.91
CA LEU A 119 -3.55 0.23 -18.48
C LEU A 119 -2.82 -0.50 -19.61
N LYS A 120 -3.40 -0.57 -20.82
CA LYS A 120 -2.74 -1.17 -21.99
C LYS A 120 -1.41 -0.49 -22.33
N LYS A 121 -1.34 0.85 -22.24
CA LYS A 121 -0.08 1.60 -22.43
C LYS A 121 0.98 1.19 -21.41
N TYR A 122 0.61 1.03 -20.15
CA TYR A 122 1.54 0.69 -19.07
C TYR A 122 1.88 -0.81 -19.02
N ASP A 123 0.97 -1.69 -19.44
CA ASP A 123 1.21 -3.13 -19.52
C ASP A 123 2.28 -3.49 -20.56
N LYS A 124 2.54 -2.64 -21.56
CA LYS A 124 3.67 -2.81 -22.51
C LYS A 124 5.04 -2.78 -21.83
N PHE A 125 5.14 -2.21 -20.63
CA PHE A 125 6.38 -2.20 -19.86
C PHE A 125 6.52 -3.44 -18.96
N LYS A 126 5.49 -4.29 -18.90
CA LYS A 126 5.48 -5.49 -18.06
C LYS A 126 5.82 -6.72 -18.90
N ASN A 127 6.99 -7.30 -18.62
CA ASN A 127 7.38 -8.60 -19.15
C ASN A 127 7.22 -9.64 -18.04
N ASN A 128 6.41 -10.68 -18.27
CA ASN A 128 6.07 -11.71 -17.27
C ASN A 128 5.57 -11.12 -15.93
N GLY A 129 4.90 -9.97 -15.99
CA GLY A 129 4.35 -9.29 -14.81
C GLY A 129 5.38 -8.49 -13.99
N LEU A 130 6.59 -8.28 -14.52
CA LEU A 130 7.67 -7.44 -13.97
C LEU A 130 7.99 -6.27 -14.90
N ILE A 131 8.34 -5.14 -14.32
CA ILE A 131 8.77 -3.94 -15.05
C ILE A 131 10.28 -3.81 -14.89
N ASP A 132 11.01 -3.65 -15.99
CA ASP A 132 12.45 -3.36 -15.96
C ASP A 132 12.71 -1.90 -15.53
N GLY A 133 13.37 -1.73 -14.37
CA GLY A 133 13.73 -0.43 -13.82
C GLY A 133 15.16 0.03 -14.17
N MET A 134 15.96 -0.76 -14.89
CA MET A 134 17.37 -0.46 -15.18
C MET A 134 17.53 0.80 -16.01
N SER A 135 16.61 1.04 -16.96
CA SER A 135 16.63 2.25 -17.79
C SER A 135 16.58 3.54 -16.97
N LYS A 136 15.86 3.52 -15.85
CA LYS A 136 15.75 4.65 -14.92
C LYS A 136 16.98 4.75 -14.03
N LEU A 137 17.46 3.62 -13.51
CA LEU A 137 18.64 3.58 -12.66
C LEU A 137 19.87 4.14 -13.42
N LYS A 138 20.07 3.73 -14.68
CA LYS A 138 21.12 4.21 -15.60
C LYS A 138 21.07 5.71 -15.89
N LYS A 139 19.88 6.31 -15.87
CA LYS A 139 19.71 7.76 -16.02
C LYS A 139 19.97 8.53 -14.72
N THR A 140 19.83 7.86 -13.58
CA THR A 140 19.88 8.50 -12.25
C THR A 140 21.28 8.47 -11.66
N PHE A 141 22.03 7.38 -11.87
CA PHE A 141 23.35 7.20 -11.26
C PHE A 141 24.44 7.03 -12.32
N LYS A 142 25.60 7.63 -12.06
CA LYS A 142 26.82 7.40 -12.85
C LYS A 142 27.37 5.99 -12.64
N ASN A 143 27.38 5.53 -11.39
CA ASN A 143 27.86 4.20 -11.01
C ASN A 143 26.68 3.35 -10.54
N ILE A 144 26.54 2.16 -11.11
CA ILE A 144 25.48 1.21 -10.79
C ILE A 144 26.10 -0.07 -10.27
N TYR A 145 25.57 -0.54 -9.14
CA TYR A 145 26.05 -1.75 -8.47
C TYR A 145 25.04 -2.91 -8.52
N LEU A 146 23.84 -2.67 -9.05
CA LEU A 146 22.85 -3.71 -9.35
C LEU A 146 23.04 -4.22 -10.78
N ASP A 147 22.91 -5.53 -10.97
CA ASP A 147 22.90 -6.10 -12.33
C ASP A 147 21.52 -5.91 -12.98
N GLU A 148 20.46 -6.07 -12.18
CA GLU A 148 19.08 -5.94 -12.62
C GLU A 148 18.22 -5.29 -11.53
N ILE A 149 17.15 -4.60 -11.93
CA ILE A 149 16.14 -4.07 -11.00
C ILE A 149 14.75 -4.19 -11.60
N TYR A 150 13.82 -4.73 -10.82
CA TYR A 150 12.44 -4.98 -11.24
C TYR A 150 11.43 -4.28 -10.34
N TYR A 151 10.26 -3.94 -10.91
CA TYR A 151 9.08 -3.50 -10.16
C TYR A 151 7.90 -4.45 -10.44
N LEU A 152 7.09 -4.76 -9.42
CA LEU A 152 5.88 -5.58 -9.63
C LEU A 152 4.72 -4.80 -10.22
N ASP A 153 4.68 -3.49 -9.98
CA ASP A 153 3.73 -2.55 -10.57
C ASP A 153 4.29 -1.11 -10.55
N PHE A 154 3.59 -0.20 -11.23
CA PHE A 154 3.87 1.23 -11.08
C PHE A 154 3.28 1.75 -9.77
N TYR A 155 3.91 2.74 -9.15
CA TYR A 155 3.34 3.41 -7.98
C TYR A 155 2.07 4.18 -8.35
N SER A 156 2.13 4.92 -9.46
CA SER A 156 1.03 5.68 -10.04
C SER A 156 1.04 5.58 -11.56
N ILE A 157 -0.11 5.83 -12.15
CA ILE A 157 -0.31 6.03 -13.58
C ILE A 157 -0.96 7.39 -13.82
N GLU A 158 -0.69 7.97 -14.99
CA GLU A 158 -1.23 9.26 -15.41
C GLU A 158 -2.75 9.35 -15.20
N ARG A 159 -3.24 10.52 -14.77
CA ARG A 159 -4.66 10.88 -14.55
C ARG A 159 -5.44 10.09 -13.48
N PHE A 160 -5.14 8.81 -13.29
CA PHE A 160 -5.87 7.92 -12.37
C PHE A 160 -5.18 7.75 -11.01
N GLY A 161 -3.99 8.32 -10.84
CA GLY A 161 -3.27 8.32 -9.57
C GLY A 161 -2.64 6.96 -9.28
N LYS A 162 -2.65 6.57 -8.00
CA LYS A 162 -1.96 5.35 -7.56
C LYS A 162 -2.62 4.09 -8.11
N THR A 163 -1.80 3.12 -8.51
CA THR A 163 -2.31 1.80 -8.90
C THR A 163 -2.90 1.07 -7.70
N LYS A 164 -3.57 -0.06 -7.92
CA LYS A 164 -4.06 -0.90 -6.83
C LYS A 164 -2.94 -1.32 -5.88
N LEU A 165 -1.79 -1.76 -6.39
CA LEU A 165 -0.66 -2.10 -5.55
C LEU A 165 -0.05 -0.85 -4.89
N GLY A 166 0.04 0.27 -5.60
CA GLY A 166 0.52 1.55 -5.05
C GLY A 166 -0.32 2.05 -3.87
N ASN A 167 -1.65 2.01 -3.98
CA ASN A 167 -2.55 2.36 -2.87
C ASN A 167 -2.38 1.39 -1.70
N LEU A 168 -2.37 0.08 -1.96
CA LEU A 168 -2.20 -0.90 -0.89
C LEU A 168 -0.89 -0.70 -0.13
N VAL A 169 0.24 -0.52 -0.83
CA VAL A 169 1.56 -0.30 -0.22
C VAL A 169 1.56 0.98 0.63
N LEU A 170 1.06 2.10 0.10
CA LEU A 170 0.97 3.36 0.84
C LEU A 170 0.24 3.18 2.18
N TYR A 171 -1.00 2.67 2.11
CA TYR A 171 -1.86 2.61 3.28
C TYR A 171 -1.48 1.48 4.23
N ALA A 172 -0.92 0.37 3.75
CA ALA A 172 -0.36 -0.67 4.62
C ALA A 172 0.79 -0.12 5.48
N LYS A 173 1.63 0.75 4.90
CA LYS A 173 2.75 1.40 5.61
C LYS A 173 2.27 2.44 6.61
N GLN A 174 1.33 3.31 6.23
CA GLN A 174 0.83 4.37 7.11
C GLN A 174 -0.03 3.83 8.26
N SER A 175 -0.99 2.95 7.95
CA SER A 175 -1.97 2.47 8.94
C SER A 175 -1.49 1.30 9.79
N GLN A 176 -0.35 0.68 9.44
CA GLN A 176 0.15 -0.53 10.12
C GLN A 176 -0.86 -1.71 10.09
N ASN A 177 -1.76 -1.71 9.09
CA ASN A 177 -2.87 -2.66 8.99
C ASN A 177 -2.43 -4.00 8.36
N LYS A 178 -2.37 -5.06 9.17
CA LYS A 178 -1.99 -6.41 8.73
C LYS A 178 -2.89 -6.99 7.64
N ALA A 179 -4.17 -6.62 7.58
CA ALA A 179 -5.07 -7.12 6.54
C ALA A 179 -4.67 -6.58 5.15
N LEU A 180 -4.21 -5.32 5.08
CA LEU A 180 -3.68 -4.75 3.83
C LEU A 180 -2.36 -5.44 3.43
N ILE A 181 -1.48 -5.73 4.40
CA ILE A 181 -0.23 -6.48 4.15
C ILE A 181 -0.53 -7.88 3.60
N TYR A 182 -1.53 -8.57 4.15
CA TYR A 182 -1.95 -9.88 3.64
C TYR A 182 -2.53 -9.80 2.22
N LYS A 183 -3.34 -8.77 1.92
CA LYS A 183 -3.81 -8.52 0.55
C LYS A 183 -2.64 -8.32 -0.42
N ILE A 184 -1.64 -7.54 -0.03
CA ILE A 184 -0.41 -7.34 -0.82
C ILE A 184 0.30 -8.67 -1.05
N TYR A 185 0.52 -9.45 0.00
CA TYR A 185 1.13 -10.78 -0.08
C TYR A 185 0.45 -11.66 -1.13
N GLN A 186 -0.89 -11.74 -1.11
CA GLN A 186 -1.64 -12.55 -2.09
C GLN A 186 -1.42 -12.10 -3.53
N LEU A 187 -1.21 -10.80 -3.77
CA LEU A 187 -0.97 -10.25 -5.11
C LEU A 187 0.45 -10.54 -5.62
N ILE A 188 1.43 -10.68 -4.73
CA ILE A 188 2.85 -10.68 -5.13
C ILE A 188 3.57 -12.01 -4.95
N LYS A 189 3.06 -12.92 -4.11
CA LYS A 189 3.78 -14.15 -3.71
C LYS A 189 4.25 -15.01 -4.89
N GLU A 190 3.40 -15.17 -5.91
CA GLU A 190 3.73 -15.98 -7.09
C GLU A 190 4.78 -15.29 -7.96
N LYS A 191 4.68 -13.97 -8.14
CA LYS A 191 5.67 -13.19 -8.91
C LYS A 191 7.05 -13.26 -8.28
N ILE A 192 7.13 -13.10 -6.95
CA ILE A 192 8.39 -13.21 -6.22
C ILE A 192 8.95 -14.64 -6.33
N SER A 193 8.10 -15.65 -6.16
CA SER A 193 8.52 -17.05 -6.27
C SER A 193 9.03 -17.41 -7.66
N ASN A 194 8.39 -16.89 -8.71
CA ASN A 194 8.82 -17.09 -10.09
C ASN A 194 10.15 -16.38 -10.37
N LEU A 195 10.31 -15.14 -9.91
CA LEU A 195 11.59 -14.41 -10.05
C LEU A 195 12.74 -15.14 -9.35
N ILE A 196 12.51 -15.65 -8.14
CA ILE A 196 13.52 -16.43 -7.38
C ILE A 196 13.97 -17.65 -8.18
N LYS A 197 13.03 -18.37 -8.80
CA LYS A 197 13.32 -19.56 -9.61
C LYS A 197 14.05 -19.19 -10.91
N GLU A 198 13.51 -18.23 -11.67
CA GLU A 198 14.03 -17.81 -12.97
C GLU A 198 15.46 -17.26 -12.87
N LYS A 199 15.74 -16.48 -11.83
CA LYS A 199 17.06 -15.87 -11.61
C LYS A 199 17.99 -16.71 -10.74
N HIS A 200 17.57 -17.92 -10.37
CA HIS A 200 18.32 -18.84 -9.50
C HIS A 200 18.86 -18.14 -8.24
N ILE A 201 17.99 -17.41 -7.54
CA ILE A 201 18.33 -16.67 -6.33
C ILE A 201 18.63 -17.65 -5.19
N ASP A 202 19.78 -17.49 -4.54
CA ASP A 202 20.23 -18.33 -3.43
C ASP A 202 20.32 -17.59 -2.09
N ALA A 203 20.10 -16.27 -2.07
CA ALA A 203 19.83 -15.50 -0.85
C ALA A 203 18.93 -14.30 -1.09
N ILE A 204 18.21 -13.89 -0.04
CA ILE A 204 17.32 -12.74 -0.08
C ILE A 204 17.59 -11.77 1.07
N ALA A 205 17.51 -10.48 0.78
CA ALA A 205 17.56 -9.44 1.81
C ALA A 205 16.36 -8.50 1.66
N PHE A 206 15.76 -8.12 2.78
CA PHE A 206 14.76 -7.07 2.81
C PHE A 206 15.42 -5.76 3.23
N ILE A 207 15.14 -4.68 2.50
CA ILE A 207 15.62 -3.35 2.88
C ILE A 207 14.96 -2.95 4.20
N PRO A 208 15.77 -2.63 5.24
CA PRO A 208 15.24 -2.34 6.57
C PRO A 208 14.42 -1.04 6.57
N PRO A 209 13.35 -0.97 7.38
CA PRO A 209 12.51 0.23 7.47
C PRO A 209 13.27 1.40 8.12
N THR A 210 12.99 2.62 7.65
CA THR A 210 13.66 3.84 8.15
C THR A 210 13.04 4.41 9.42
N ILE A 211 11.75 4.20 9.67
CA ILE A 211 11.01 4.83 10.77
C ILE A 211 10.56 3.75 11.75
N PRO A 212 10.78 3.90 13.07
CA PRO A 212 10.27 2.97 14.07
C PRO A 212 8.73 2.97 14.07
N ARG A 213 8.15 1.78 13.92
CA ARG A 213 6.70 1.52 13.95
C ARG A 213 6.43 0.26 14.75
N LYS A 214 5.24 0.15 15.36
CA LYS A 214 4.81 -1.04 16.11
C LYS A 214 4.73 -2.27 15.20
N ILE A 215 4.23 -2.09 13.98
CA ILE A 215 4.15 -3.11 12.94
C ILE A 215 4.94 -2.60 11.74
N GLN A 216 6.04 -3.27 11.43
CA GLN A 216 6.89 -2.93 10.29
C GLN A 216 6.44 -3.69 9.04
N PHE A 217 6.04 -2.97 8.00
CA PHE A 217 5.55 -3.52 6.74
C PHE A 217 6.48 -4.62 6.19
N GLN A 218 7.76 -4.32 6.03
CA GLN A 218 8.73 -5.26 5.46
C GLN A 218 8.90 -6.52 6.31
N LYS A 219 8.95 -6.39 7.64
CA LYS A 219 9.09 -7.55 8.54
C LYS A 219 7.85 -8.45 8.51
N GLU A 220 6.65 -7.88 8.42
CA GLU A 220 5.44 -8.70 8.31
C GLU A 220 5.32 -9.35 6.92
N LEU A 221 5.69 -8.63 5.86
CA LEU A 221 5.72 -9.19 4.51
C LEU A 221 6.72 -10.36 4.40
N GLU A 222 7.92 -10.18 4.95
CA GLU A 222 8.95 -11.21 5.05
C GLU A 222 8.45 -12.47 5.76
N LYS A 223 7.74 -12.32 6.89
CA LYS A 223 7.13 -13.44 7.62
C LYS A 223 6.09 -14.19 6.78
N LEU A 224 5.27 -13.46 6.02
CA LEU A 224 4.23 -14.05 5.17
C LEU A 224 4.80 -14.80 3.97
N LEU A 225 5.87 -14.28 3.35
CA LEU A 225 6.47 -14.90 2.17
C LEU A 225 7.11 -16.26 2.46
N THR A 226 7.48 -16.54 3.71
CA THR A 226 7.95 -17.86 4.19
C THR A 226 8.98 -18.55 3.27
N LEU A 227 9.91 -17.76 2.72
CA LEU A 227 10.83 -18.24 1.69
C LEU A 227 11.86 -19.22 2.26
N LYS A 228 12.05 -20.36 1.59
CA LYS A 228 13.00 -21.43 1.97
C LYS A 228 14.43 -21.16 1.47
N ILE A 229 14.81 -19.90 1.34
CA ILE A 229 16.16 -19.49 0.95
C ILE A 229 16.82 -18.69 2.09
N PRO A 230 18.15 -18.78 2.25
CA PRO A 230 18.89 -18.02 3.23
C PRO A 230 18.56 -16.52 3.21
N LYS A 231 18.48 -15.93 4.40
CA LYS A 231 18.31 -14.49 4.57
C LYS A 231 19.66 -13.84 4.75
N PHE A 232 19.91 -12.82 3.97
CA PHE A 232 21.09 -11.98 4.02
C PHE A 232 20.78 -10.76 4.89
N ASN A 233 21.53 -10.58 5.98
CA ASN A 233 21.16 -9.62 7.02
C ASN A 233 21.64 -8.19 6.69
N ILE A 234 20.69 -7.27 6.59
CA ILE A 234 20.92 -5.85 6.38
C ILE A 234 20.34 -5.10 7.58
N VAL A 235 21.19 -4.38 8.29
CA VAL A 235 20.84 -3.68 9.53
C VAL A 235 20.80 -2.19 9.25
N LYS A 236 19.80 -1.50 9.81
CA LYS A 236 19.76 -0.04 9.81
C LYS A 236 20.02 0.48 11.22
N ILE A 237 21.05 1.31 11.36
CA ILE A 237 21.37 2.00 12.62
C ILE A 237 20.59 3.32 12.64
N LEU A 238 19.88 3.57 13.74
CA LEU A 238 19.14 4.80 13.95
C LEU A 238 20.02 5.77 14.75
N ASN A 239 20.24 6.95 14.18
CA ASN A 239 20.82 8.09 14.92
C ASN A 239 19.76 8.67 15.88
N GLN A 240 20.18 9.57 16.78
CA GLN A 240 19.30 10.17 17.79
C GLN A 240 18.01 10.77 17.19
N ILE A 241 18.09 11.32 15.97
CA ILE A 241 16.93 11.79 15.20
C ILE A 241 16.79 10.90 13.95
N PRO A 242 15.76 10.04 13.88
CA PRO A 242 15.54 9.20 12.71
C PRO A 242 15.00 10.04 11.55
N ILE A 243 15.77 10.15 10.46
CA ILE A 243 15.36 10.86 9.25
C ILE A 243 14.83 9.87 8.23
N ALA A 244 13.61 10.11 7.74
CA ALA A 244 13.03 9.33 6.66
C ALA A 244 13.71 9.65 5.33
N GLN A 245 14.36 8.67 4.69
CA GLN A 245 15.07 8.90 3.42
C GLN A 245 14.17 9.50 2.32
N LYS A 246 12.87 9.19 2.33
CA LYS A 246 11.91 9.69 1.34
C LYS A 246 11.57 11.18 1.54
N THR A 247 11.84 11.78 2.70
CA THR A 247 11.65 13.23 2.95
C THR A 247 12.84 14.07 2.48
N LEU A 248 13.96 13.43 2.13
CA LEU A 248 15.12 14.10 1.53
C LEU A 248 14.84 14.37 0.06
N ASN A 249 15.01 15.61 -0.39
CA ASN A 249 14.69 16.01 -1.77
C ASN A 249 15.86 15.78 -2.73
N LYS A 250 17.10 15.94 -2.26
CA LYS A 250 18.31 15.79 -3.08
C LYS A 250 18.76 14.33 -3.13
N LEU A 251 19.36 13.93 -4.25
CA LEU A 251 19.85 12.57 -4.43
C LEU A 251 21.06 12.28 -3.55
N GLU A 252 21.92 13.28 -3.40
CA GLU A 252 23.16 13.23 -2.64
C GLU A 252 22.86 12.98 -1.15
N ASP A 253 21.94 13.75 -0.58
CA ASP A 253 21.48 13.55 0.81
C ASP A 253 20.92 12.12 1.03
N ARG A 254 20.23 11.58 0.01
CA ARG A 254 19.70 10.20 0.06
C ARG A 254 20.79 9.14 0.01
N ILE A 255 21.88 9.40 -0.72
CA ILE A 255 23.05 8.52 -0.78
C ILE A 255 23.78 8.55 0.56
N GLU A 256 24.09 9.75 1.08
CA GLU A 256 24.77 9.95 2.37
C GLU A 256 24.00 9.27 3.51
N ASN A 257 22.66 9.39 3.53
CA ASN A 257 21.83 8.72 4.52
C ASN A 257 22.01 7.20 4.49
N VAL A 258 22.08 6.57 3.32
CA VAL A 258 22.24 5.11 3.20
C VAL A 258 23.67 4.70 3.55
N GLU A 259 24.65 5.50 3.15
CA GLU A 259 26.06 5.29 3.49
C GLU A 259 26.29 5.28 5.01
N THR A 260 25.60 6.16 5.75
CA THR A 260 25.78 6.28 7.20
C THR A 260 24.85 5.42 8.04
N THR A 261 23.71 4.97 7.51
CA THR A 261 22.69 4.27 8.33
C THR A 261 22.49 2.81 7.98
N ILE A 262 22.81 2.34 6.76
CA ILE A 262 22.59 0.94 6.35
C ILE A 262 23.89 0.16 6.39
N PHE A 263 23.93 -0.96 7.10
CA PHE A 263 25.11 -1.81 7.25
C PHE A 263 24.80 -3.24 6.90
N ILE A 264 25.80 -3.92 6.32
CA ILE A 264 25.72 -5.34 6.00
C ILE A 264 26.29 -6.12 7.17
N ASP A 265 25.44 -6.88 7.85
CA ASP A 265 25.79 -7.73 9.00
C ASP A 265 25.75 -9.21 8.59
N ASP A 266 26.50 -9.52 7.54
CA ASP A 266 26.66 -10.87 7.04
C ASP A 266 28.11 -11.07 6.62
N LYS A 267 28.57 -12.31 6.71
CA LYS A 267 29.92 -12.74 6.33
C LYS A 267 29.89 -13.77 5.20
N LYS A 268 28.73 -14.37 4.92
CA LYS A 268 28.63 -15.43 3.92
C LYS A 268 28.42 -14.82 2.54
N SER A 269 29.21 -15.31 1.58
CA SER A 269 29.05 -14.98 0.17
C SER A 269 27.99 -15.87 -0.48
N TYR A 270 27.17 -15.30 -1.36
CA TYR A 270 26.14 -15.99 -2.14
C TYR A 270 26.36 -15.78 -3.64
N LYS A 271 25.77 -16.64 -4.47
CA LYS A 271 25.90 -16.51 -5.93
C LYS A 271 25.00 -15.41 -6.47
N ASN A 272 23.71 -15.48 -6.18
CA ASN A 272 22.67 -14.58 -6.69
C ASN A 272 21.81 -14.06 -5.54
N ILE A 273 21.93 -12.78 -5.22
CA ILE A 273 21.20 -12.15 -4.12
C ILE A 273 20.04 -11.32 -4.67
N LEU A 274 18.86 -11.46 -4.06
CA LEU A 274 17.69 -10.61 -4.31
C LEU A 274 17.50 -9.61 -3.17
N LEU A 275 17.53 -8.32 -3.47
CA LEU A 275 17.18 -7.23 -2.55
C LEU A 275 15.72 -6.83 -2.76
N ILE A 276 14.89 -6.88 -1.71
CA ILE A 276 13.48 -6.47 -1.76
C ILE A 276 13.26 -5.16 -1.02
N ASP A 277 12.72 -4.16 -1.71
CA ASP A 277 12.26 -2.89 -1.14
C ASP A 277 10.76 -2.67 -1.37
N ASP A 278 10.14 -1.79 -0.61
CA ASP A 278 8.71 -1.50 -0.74
C ASP A 278 8.40 -0.67 -1.97
N ALA A 279 9.13 0.42 -2.18
CA ALA A 279 8.90 1.31 -3.30
C ALA A 279 10.18 2.03 -3.73
N VAL A 280 10.41 2.07 -5.04
CA VAL A 280 11.60 2.71 -5.63
C VAL A 280 11.25 4.02 -6.34
N GLY A 281 11.73 5.10 -5.74
CA GLY A 281 11.79 6.44 -6.34
C GLY A 281 13.05 6.60 -7.18
N SER A 282 14.13 7.15 -6.60
CA SER A 282 15.42 7.29 -7.29
C SER A 282 16.17 5.96 -7.42
N GLY A 283 16.01 5.03 -6.47
CA GLY A 283 16.77 3.78 -6.40
C GLY A 283 18.04 3.87 -5.54
N ALA A 284 18.27 5.00 -4.85
CA ALA A 284 19.47 5.23 -4.05
C ALA A 284 19.67 4.15 -2.98
N THR A 285 18.61 3.78 -2.25
CA THR A 285 18.66 2.76 -1.20
C THR A 285 19.16 1.42 -1.72
N LEU A 286 18.61 0.94 -2.82
CA LEU A 286 19.02 -0.33 -3.42
C LEU A 286 20.43 -0.25 -4.00
N ASN A 287 20.78 0.83 -4.71
CA ASN A 287 22.09 0.96 -5.36
C ASN A 287 23.24 1.07 -4.35
N GLU A 288 23.07 1.87 -3.29
CA GLU A 288 24.10 2.03 -2.25
C GLU A 288 24.20 0.79 -1.34
N THR A 289 23.08 0.12 -1.08
CA THR A 289 23.12 -1.19 -0.42
C THR A 289 23.89 -2.18 -1.28
N ALA A 290 23.67 -2.17 -2.60
CA ALA A 290 24.35 -3.04 -3.53
C ALA A 290 25.86 -2.76 -3.62
N LYS A 291 26.26 -1.49 -3.61
CA LYS A 291 27.66 -1.06 -3.49
C LYS A 291 28.34 -1.72 -2.30
N LYS A 292 27.75 -1.60 -1.10
CA LYS A 292 28.28 -2.18 0.14
C LYS A 292 28.41 -3.69 0.11
N ILE A 293 27.48 -4.39 -0.54
CA ILE A 293 27.54 -5.86 -0.71
C ILE A 293 28.71 -6.25 -1.61
N ARG A 294 28.92 -5.52 -2.71
CA ARG A 294 30.03 -5.77 -3.65
C ARG A 294 31.39 -5.44 -3.04
N GLU A 295 31.52 -4.31 -2.35
CA GLU A 295 32.77 -3.91 -1.68
C GLU A 295 33.22 -4.95 -0.63
N LYS A 296 32.27 -5.66 -0.01
CA LYS A 296 32.55 -6.78 0.91
C LYS A 296 32.73 -8.14 0.23
N ASN A 297 32.65 -8.22 -1.11
CA ASN A 297 32.72 -9.47 -1.88
C ASN A 297 31.70 -10.53 -1.44
N LEU A 298 30.50 -10.11 -1.04
CA LEU A 298 29.45 -11.01 -0.53
C LEU A 298 28.52 -11.56 -1.63
N VAL A 299 28.69 -11.11 -2.88
CA VAL A 299 27.99 -11.63 -4.05
C VAL A 299 28.99 -12.06 -5.11
N LYS A 300 28.79 -13.24 -5.71
CA LYS A 300 29.71 -13.84 -6.70
C LYS A 300 29.28 -13.66 -8.14
N ALA A 301 27.97 -13.59 -8.39
CA ALA A 301 27.40 -13.40 -9.71
C ALA A 301 26.45 -12.20 -9.70
N ASN A 302 25.15 -12.44 -9.53
CA ASN A 302 24.14 -11.40 -9.75
C ASN A 302 23.60 -10.80 -8.44
N LEU A 303 23.45 -9.49 -8.42
CA LEU A 303 22.78 -8.73 -7.37
C LEU A 303 21.58 -8.01 -7.98
N ILE A 304 20.39 -8.51 -7.64
CA ILE A 304 19.13 -8.15 -8.29
C ILE A 304 18.27 -7.37 -7.31
N GLY A 305 17.75 -6.22 -7.72
CA GLY A 305 16.78 -5.44 -6.96
C GLY A 305 15.34 -5.77 -7.36
N LEU A 306 14.44 -5.78 -6.39
CA LEU A 306 13.00 -5.85 -6.59
C LEU A 306 12.30 -4.82 -5.70
N ALA A 307 11.41 -4.03 -6.29
CA ALA A 307 10.46 -3.22 -5.53
C ALA A 307 9.03 -3.70 -5.78
N LEU A 308 8.17 -3.61 -4.77
CA LEU A 308 6.74 -3.85 -5.02
C LEU A 308 6.20 -2.81 -6.01
N VAL A 309 6.59 -1.55 -5.86
CA VAL A 309 6.18 -0.48 -6.77
C VAL A 309 7.34 0.43 -7.18
N GLY A 310 7.35 0.88 -8.43
CA GLY A 310 8.34 1.83 -8.94
C GLY A 310 7.71 3.02 -9.64
N SER A 311 8.39 4.17 -9.66
CA SER A 311 7.87 5.33 -10.41
C SER A 311 8.29 5.32 -11.89
N PHE A 312 7.36 5.66 -12.78
CA PHE A 312 7.51 5.49 -14.23
C PHE A 312 8.36 6.59 -14.88
N LYS A 313 8.21 7.89 -14.51
CA LYS A 313 8.90 9.01 -15.20
C LYS A 313 8.93 10.32 -14.37
N GLY A 314 9.64 10.39 -13.25
CA GLY A 314 9.80 11.66 -12.50
C GLY A 314 8.54 12.29 -11.88
N PHE A 315 7.34 11.76 -12.18
CA PHE A 315 6.05 12.25 -11.68
C PHE A 315 5.80 11.93 -10.20
N ASP A 316 6.59 11.05 -9.59
CA ASP A 316 6.37 10.65 -8.21
C ASP A 316 7.62 10.93 -7.38
N ILE A 317 7.60 12.06 -6.66
CA ILE A 317 8.20 12.06 -5.33
C ILE A 317 7.26 11.18 -4.51
N ILE A 318 7.74 9.99 -4.13
CA ILE A 318 7.05 9.11 -3.19
C ILE A 318 7.10 9.79 -1.82
N ASN A 319 6.23 10.78 -1.62
CA ASN A 319 6.04 11.49 -0.37
C ASN A 319 5.14 10.64 0.52
N GLU A 320 5.76 9.73 1.25
CA GLU A 320 5.16 8.93 2.31
C GLU A 320 5.57 9.56 3.64
N ILE A 321 4.92 10.68 3.99
CA ILE A 321 4.87 11.12 5.39
C ILE A 321 3.70 10.38 6.04
#